data_AF-A0A6V7PRB0-F1
#
_entry.id   AF-A0A6V7PRB0-F1
#
_cell.length_a   1.000
_cell.length_b   1.000
_cell.length_c   1.000
_cell.angle_alpha   90.00
_cell.angle_beta   90.00
_cell.angle_gamma   90.00
#
_symmetry.space_group_name_H-M   'P 1'
#
loop_
_entity.id
_entity.type
_entity.pdbx_description
1 polymer ?
#
loop_
_entity_poly.entity_id
_entity_poly.type
_entity_poly.pdbx_seq_one_letter_code
_entity_poly.pdbx_strand_id
1 'polypeptide(L)'
;MESSVLIDSSYSTTFPTMSPSIAFLHCANPRKHHLRCIINRVKSQSHKGGFLGFTQKAPSDILMNSLGKFSGKRFLSIFRFKSWWSTMWVGNSSTDLQMETQWALIEVPKSCSYVLLLPIIEGKFRSSIHPGGDGEAVVCAESGSTAVKASSFAALVYVHVSDNPYNLMKEAYTAVRVYLNTF
;
A
#
# COMPACT_ATOMS: atom_id res chain seq x y z
N MET A 1 48.88 -33.93 74.87
CA MET A 1 49.18 -34.83 73.74
C MET A 1 48.52 -34.19 72.53
N GLU A 2 49.25 -33.24 71.92
CA GLU A 2 50.02 -33.43 70.68
C GLU A 2 49.10 -33.32 69.47
N SER A 3 49.38 -32.56 68.41
CA SER A 3 50.60 -31.89 67.96
C SER A 3 50.22 -30.85 66.90
N SER A 4 51.04 -29.81 66.81
CA SER A 4 51.06 -28.79 65.75
C SER A 4 51.80 -29.31 64.51
N VAL A 5 51.31 -28.99 63.30
CA VAL A 5 52.15 -28.80 62.10
C VAL A 5 51.57 -27.68 61.23
N LEU A 6 52.37 -26.61 61.09
CA LEU A 6 52.31 -25.55 60.07
C LEU A 6 53.04 -26.02 58.81
N ILE A 7 52.58 -25.65 57.59
CA ILE A 7 53.28 -25.16 56.36
C ILE A 7 52.14 -24.74 55.39
N ASP A 8 51.84 -23.48 55.05
CA ASP A 8 52.53 -22.38 54.35
C ASP A 8 52.42 -22.39 52.80
N SER A 9 52.07 -21.21 52.27
CA SER A 9 52.41 -20.61 50.96
C SER A 9 51.92 -21.34 49.69
N SER A 10 51.29 -20.75 48.67
CA SER A 10 51.24 -19.38 48.16
C SER A 10 50.27 -19.37 46.97
N TYR A 11 49.54 -18.27 46.76
CA TYR A 11 49.52 -17.48 45.51
C TYR A 11 48.25 -16.61 45.43
N SER A 12 48.51 -15.31 45.41
CA SER A 12 47.58 -14.23 45.09
C SER A 12 47.16 -14.31 43.62
N THR A 13 45.85 -14.23 43.35
CA THR A 13 45.32 -13.86 42.03
C THR A 13 44.44 -12.61 42.18
N THR A 14 45.05 -11.49 41.82
CA THR A 14 44.42 -10.20 41.57
C THR A 14 43.42 -10.32 40.41
N PHE A 15 42.17 -9.93 40.64
CA PHE A 15 41.18 -9.74 39.58
C PHE A 15 41.45 -8.43 38.83
N PRO A 16 41.61 -8.43 37.49
CA PRO A 16 41.72 -7.19 36.73
C PRO A 16 40.36 -6.51 36.64
N THR A 17 40.34 -5.22 36.98
CA THR A 17 39.21 -4.32 36.79
C THR A 17 39.00 -4.07 35.29
N MET A 18 37.90 -4.57 34.72
CA MET A 18 37.51 -4.25 33.36
C MET A 18 37.04 -2.80 33.26
N SER A 19 37.68 -2.05 32.34
CA SER A 19 37.27 -0.72 31.88
C SER A 19 35.86 -0.77 31.26
N PRO A 20 34.94 0.15 31.61
CA PRO A 20 33.67 0.28 30.92
C PRO A 20 33.86 1.11 29.66
N SER A 21 34.36 0.50 28.60
CA SER A 21 34.23 1.03 27.24
C SER A 21 33.50 0.02 26.37
N ILE A 22 32.25 -0.28 26.77
CA ILE A 22 31.27 -0.80 25.84
C ILE A 22 30.69 0.42 25.14
N ALA A 23 31.16 0.64 23.91
CA ALA A 23 30.52 1.52 22.97
C ALA A 23 29.02 1.19 22.96
N PHE A 24 28.20 2.17 23.34
CA PHE A 24 26.78 2.15 23.06
C PHE A 24 26.64 2.16 21.53
N LEU A 25 26.69 0.98 20.89
CA LEU A 25 26.04 0.81 19.61
C LEU A 25 24.57 1.15 19.86
N HIS A 26 24.18 2.32 19.38
CA HIS A 26 22.79 2.73 19.27
C HIS A 26 22.06 1.60 18.53
N CYS A 27 21.34 0.76 19.26
CA CYS A 27 20.46 -0.24 18.69
C CYS A 27 19.38 0.51 17.91
N ALA A 28 19.61 0.71 16.61
CA ALA A 28 18.61 1.28 15.72
C ALA A 28 17.35 0.40 15.82
N ASN A 29 16.22 1.01 16.18
CA ASN A 29 14.95 0.28 16.31
C ASN A 29 14.65 -0.45 14.97
N PRO A 30 14.59 -1.79 14.96
CA PRO A 30 14.46 -2.58 13.72
C PRO A 30 13.24 -2.18 12.89
N ARG A 31 12.15 -1.77 13.55
CA ARG A 31 10.93 -1.28 12.88
C ARG A 31 11.15 0.05 12.17
N LYS A 32 11.92 0.97 12.76
CA LYS A 32 12.26 2.26 12.14
C LYS A 32 13.18 2.07 10.93
N HIS A 33 14.14 1.16 11.03
CA HIS A 33 15.02 0.82 9.91
C HIS A 33 14.24 0.21 8.74
N HIS A 34 13.37 -0.76 9.02
CA HIS A 34 12.52 -1.40 8.02
C HIS A 34 11.60 -0.41 7.29
N LEU A 35 10.96 0.51 8.03
CA LEU A 35 10.11 1.55 7.44
C LEU A 35 10.90 2.48 6.51
N ARG A 36 12.12 2.87 6.89
CA ARG A 36 13.00 3.70 6.06
C ARG A 36 13.38 2.99 4.76
N CYS A 37 13.67 1.69 4.80
CA CYS A 37 13.93 0.89 3.60
C CYS A 37 12.72 0.87 2.65
N ILE A 38 11.51 0.68 3.18
CA ILE A 38 10.28 0.66 2.38
C ILE A 38 10.03 2.03 1.74
N ILE A 39 10.12 3.11 2.52
CA ILE A 39 9.94 4.48 2.00
C ILE A 39 10.94 4.78 0.88
N ASN A 40 12.22 4.44 1.08
CA ASN A 40 13.24 4.65 0.05
C ASN A 40 12.95 3.86 -1.23
N ARG A 41 12.48 2.62 -1.10
CA ARG A 41 12.05 1.80 -2.25
C ARG A 41 10.84 2.40 -2.97
N VAL A 42 9.83 2.84 -2.24
CA VAL A 42 8.65 3.51 -2.85
C VAL A 42 9.07 4.78 -3.56
N LYS A 43 9.96 5.58 -2.96
CA LYS A 43 10.51 6.80 -3.60
C LYS A 43 11.24 6.48 -4.90
N SER A 44 12.11 5.47 -4.92
CA SER A 44 12.82 5.10 -6.14
C SER A 44 11.89 4.57 -7.25
N GLN A 45 10.73 4.03 -6.87
CA GLN A 45 9.69 3.52 -7.78
C GLN A 45 8.55 4.50 -8.04
N SER A 46 8.62 5.74 -7.55
CA SER A 46 7.52 6.72 -7.66
C SER A 46 7.14 7.06 -9.10
N HIS A 47 8.08 6.99 -10.04
CA HIS A 47 7.83 7.18 -11.47
C HIS A 47 6.92 6.12 -12.10
N LYS A 48 6.66 5.00 -11.41
CA LYS A 48 5.77 3.92 -11.89
C LYS A 48 4.30 4.16 -11.58
N GLY A 49 3.93 5.15 -10.75
CA GLY A 49 2.55 5.31 -10.34
C GLY A 49 2.19 6.70 -9.85
N GLY A 50 0.89 6.91 -9.62
CA GLY A 50 0.36 8.20 -9.22
C GLY A 50 -1.02 8.08 -8.59
N PHE A 51 -1.40 9.12 -7.83
CA PHE A 51 -2.71 9.20 -7.20
C PHE A 51 -3.62 10.11 -8.02
N LEU A 52 -4.85 9.66 -8.23
CA LEU A 52 -5.90 10.41 -8.91
C LEU A 52 -6.95 10.82 -7.88
N GLY A 53 -7.23 12.11 -7.84
CA GLY A 53 -8.31 12.73 -7.07
C GLY A 53 -9.11 13.68 -7.95
N PHE A 54 -10.19 14.24 -7.40
CA PHE A 54 -10.99 15.23 -8.10
C PHE A 54 -11.73 16.15 -7.15
N THR A 55 -12.19 17.28 -7.69
CA THR A 55 -13.01 18.27 -6.99
C THR A 55 -14.30 18.53 -7.76
N GLN A 56 -15.42 18.65 -7.05
CA GLN A 56 -16.73 19.03 -7.58
C GLN A 56 -17.26 20.25 -6.84
N LYS A 57 -18.24 20.94 -7.44
CA LYS A 57 -18.79 22.18 -6.86
C LYS A 57 -19.63 21.93 -5.61
N ALA A 58 -20.49 20.91 -5.63
CA ALA A 58 -21.41 20.61 -4.54
C ALA A 58 -20.89 19.44 -3.71
N PRO A 59 -20.93 19.54 -2.36
CA PRO A 59 -20.58 18.41 -1.51
C PRO A 59 -21.67 17.34 -1.53
N SER A 60 -21.25 16.08 -1.51
CA SER A 60 -22.14 14.91 -1.50
C SER A 60 -21.55 13.79 -0.65
N ASP A 61 -22.39 12.86 -0.21
CA ASP A 61 -22.00 11.59 0.42
C ASP A 61 -21.63 10.53 -0.63
N ILE A 62 -21.99 10.76 -1.91
CA ILE A 62 -21.61 9.97 -3.07
C ILE A 62 -21.20 10.90 -4.21
N LEU A 63 -19.97 10.77 -4.72
CA LEU A 63 -19.45 11.54 -5.86
C LEU A 63 -18.86 10.60 -6.91
N MET A 64 -19.09 10.92 -8.18
CA MET A 64 -18.58 10.12 -9.29
C MET A 64 -17.82 11.00 -10.28
N ASN A 65 -16.70 10.51 -10.79
CA ASN A 65 -15.94 11.18 -11.85
C ASN A 65 -15.35 10.19 -12.85
N SER A 66 -15.24 10.61 -14.10
CA SER A 66 -14.69 9.77 -15.17
C SER A 66 -13.20 9.52 -14.96
N LEU A 67 -12.78 8.26 -15.14
CA LEU A 67 -11.40 7.84 -15.32
C LEU A 67 -11.03 7.72 -16.81
N GLY A 68 -11.98 8.01 -17.70
CA GLY A 68 -11.85 7.86 -19.14
C GLY A 68 -12.38 6.52 -19.67
N LYS A 69 -12.10 6.27 -20.95
CA LYS A 69 -12.58 5.09 -21.70
C LYS A 69 -11.41 4.23 -22.13
N PHE A 70 -11.58 2.91 -22.09
CA PHE A 70 -10.66 1.99 -22.76
C PHE A 70 -11.44 0.92 -23.51
N SER A 71 -10.96 0.56 -24.69
CA SER A 71 -11.56 -0.47 -25.53
C SER A 71 -10.46 -1.27 -26.23
N GLY A 72 -10.72 -2.56 -26.45
CA GLY A 72 -9.73 -3.49 -26.99
C GLY A 72 -8.53 -3.69 -26.05
N LYS A 73 -8.73 -3.57 -24.75
CA LYS A 73 -7.73 -3.81 -23.71
C LYS A 73 -8.24 -4.90 -22.78
N ARG A 74 -7.61 -6.07 -22.83
CA ARG A 74 -7.89 -7.16 -21.90
C ARG A 74 -7.60 -6.68 -20.48
N PHE A 75 -8.50 -6.99 -19.56
CA PHE A 75 -8.28 -6.73 -18.15
C PHE A 75 -8.79 -7.88 -17.29
N LEU A 76 -8.15 -8.04 -16.13
CA LEU A 76 -8.64 -8.82 -15.00
C LEU A 76 -9.05 -7.85 -13.91
N SER A 77 -10.16 -8.11 -13.23
CA SER A 77 -10.63 -7.29 -12.11
C SER A 77 -11.18 -8.15 -10.99
N ILE A 78 -11.27 -7.56 -9.80
CA ILE A 78 -12.10 -8.07 -8.71
C ILE A 78 -13.18 -7.04 -8.42
N PHE A 79 -14.41 -7.51 -8.27
CA PHE A 79 -15.55 -6.68 -7.93
C PHE A 79 -16.35 -7.29 -6.79
N ARG A 80 -17.04 -6.42 -6.04
CA ARG A 80 -17.89 -6.83 -4.94
C ARG A 80 -19.35 -6.95 -5.41
N PHE A 81 -19.90 -8.15 -5.38
CA PHE A 81 -21.31 -8.38 -5.77
C PHE A 81 -22.26 -8.57 -4.57
N LYS A 82 -21.70 -8.78 -3.36
CA LYS A 82 -22.41 -8.75 -2.07
C LYS A 82 -21.45 -8.21 -1.00
N SER A 83 -21.96 -7.68 0.11
CA SER A 83 -21.17 -6.95 1.11
C SER A 83 -19.88 -7.67 1.58
N TRP A 84 -19.90 -9.00 1.68
CA TRP A 84 -18.76 -9.84 2.08
C TRP A 84 -18.26 -10.80 0.99
N TRP A 85 -18.69 -10.62 -0.27
CA TRP A 85 -18.28 -11.48 -1.38
C TRP A 85 -17.73 -10.67 -2.55
N SER A 86 -16.55 -11.09 -3.01
CA SER A 86 -15.95 -10.62 -4.25
C SER A 86 -15.69 -11.80 -5.18
N THR A 87 -15.73 -11.56 -6.48
CA THR A 87 -15.31 -12.53 -7.50
C THR A 87 -14.48 -11.82 -8.56
N MET A 88 -13.83 -12.61 -9.41
CA MET A 88 -13.06 -12.08 -10.53
C MET A 88 -13.95 -11.83 -11.75
N TRP A 89 -13.55 -10.87 -12.57
CA TRP A 89 -14.12 -10.65 -13.90
C TRP A 89 -13.03 -10.36 -14.91
N VAL A 90 -13.17 -10.91 -16.11
CA VAL A 90 -12.28 -10.66 -17.24
C VAL A 90 -13.09 -9.99 -18.34
N GLY A 91 -12.57 -8.92 -18.90
CA GLY A 91 -13.21 -8.20 -19.99
C GLY A 91 -12.18 -7.60 -20.95
N ASN A 92 -12.66 -6.80 -21.90
CA ASN A 92 -11.84 -6.19 -22.95
C ASN A 92 -12.08 -4.68 -23.11
N SER A 93 -12.97 -4.09 -22.33
CA SER A 93 -13.34 -2.69 -22.40
C SER A 93 -13.92 -2.16 -21.09
N SER A 94 -13.96 -0.85 -20.90
CA SER A 94 -14.53 -0.24 -19.69
C SER A 94 -16.02 -0.55 -19.50
N THR A 95 -16.76 -0.87 -20.56
CA THR A 95 -18.15 -1.31 -20.47
C THR A 95 -18.32 -2.69 -19.85
N ASP A 96 -17.27 -3.52 -19.88
CA ASP A 96 -17.30 -4.85 -19.26
C ASP A 96 -17.04 -4.81 -17.76
N LEU A 97 -16.63 -3.65 -17.21
CA LEU A 97 -16.40 -3.50 -15.77
C LEU A 97 -17.69 -3.78 -15.00
N GLN A 98 -17.54 -4.47 -13.87
CA GLN A 98 -18.66 -4.73 -12.99
C GLN A 98 -18.81 -3.58 -11.99
N MET A 99 -20.04 -3.37 -11.50
CA MET A 99 -20.28 -2.46 -10.39
C MET A 99 -19.40 -2.83 -9.20
N GLU A 100 -18.98 -1.83 -8.43
CA GLU A 100 -18.14 -2.03 -7.25
C GLU A 100 -16.82 -2.77 -7.55
N THR A 101 -16.18 -2.47 -8.69
CA THR A 101 -14.84 -2.99 -9.01
C THR A 101 -13.82 -2.42 -8.02
N GLN A 102 -13.14 -3.31 -7.29
CA GLN A 102 -12.20 -3.02 -6.20
C GLN A 102 -10.76 -2.84 -6.69
N TRP A 103 -10.43 -3.41 -7.85
CA TRP A 103 -9.24 -3.10 -8.64
C TRP A 103 -9.38 -3.68 -10.05
N ALA A 104 -8.66 -3.10 -11.00
CA ALA A 104 -8.56 -3.60 -12.37
C ALA A 104 -7.10 -3.61 -12.84
N LEU A 105 -6.66 -4.75 -13.38
CA LEU A 105 -5.36 -4.97 -14.00
C LEU A 105 -5.56 -5.00 -15.51
N ILE A 106 -5.11 -3.95 -16.20
CA ILE A 106 -5.31 -3.74 -17.63
C ILE A 106 -4.01 -4.04 -18.36
N GLU A 107 -4.06 -4.85 -19.41
CA GLU A 107 -2.91 -5.12 -20.26
C GLU A 107 -2.66 -3.98 -21.25
N VAL A 108 -1.39 -3.63 -21.42
CA VAL A 108 -0.91 -2.67 -22.41
C VAL A 108 0.06 -3.38 -23.36
N PRO A 109 -0.45 -4.05 -24.42
CA PRO A 109 0.37 -4.90 -25.28
C PRO A 109 1.53 -4.15 -25.96
N LYS A 110 1.30 -2.88 -26.34
CA LYS A 110 2.29 -2.07 -27.06
C LYS A 110 3.60 -1.85 -26.27
N SER A 111 3.54 -1.89 -24.95
CA SER A 111 4.69 -1.68 -24.07
C SER A 111 5.06 -2.93 -23.28
N CYS A 112 4.42 -4.08 -23.55
CA CYS A 112 4.55 -5.29 -22.75
C CYS A 112 4.38 -5.01 -21.24
N SER A 113 3.44 -4.13 -20.89
CA SER A 113 3.23 -3.68 -19.51
C SER A 113 1.78 -3.90 -19.06
N TYR A 114 1.57 -3.72 -17.76
CA TYR A 114 0.28 -3.80 -17.11
C TYR A 114 0.04 -2.53 -16.30
N VAL A 115 -1.21 -2.09 -16.26
CA VAL A 115 -1.67 -0.95 -15.47
C VAL A 115 -2.62 -1.45 -14.40
N LEU A 116 -2.33 -1.17 -13.13
CA LEU A 116 -3.28 -1.33 -12.04
C LEU A 116 -4.07 -0.05 -11.85
N LEU A 117 -5.39 -0.16 -11.77
CA LEU A 117 -6.26 0.82 -11.15
C LEU A 117 -6.66 0.28 -9.77
N LEU A 118 -6.22 0.96 -8.71
CA LEU A 118 -6.47 0.57 -7.33
C LEU A 118 -7.24 1.67 -6.59
N PRO A 119 -8.57 1.57 -6.52
CA PRO A 119 -9.38 2.33 -5.58
C PRO A 119 -8.86 2.23 -4.15
N ILE A 120 -8.76 3.37 -3.46
CA ILE A 120 -8.32 3.48 -2.06
C ILE A 120 -9.32 4.26 -1.21
N ILE A 121 -9.04 4.34 0.09
CA ILE A 121 -9.84 5.07 1.07
C ILE A 121 -9.18 6.43 1.30
N GLU A 122 -9.97 7.49 1.30
CA GLU A 122 -9.55 8.84 1.70
C GLU A 122 -10.49 9.40 2.76
N GLY A 123 -9.96 9.62 3.96
CA GLY A 123 -10.75 10.08 5.11
C GLY A 123 -11.88 9.10 5.43
N LYS A 124 -13.13 9.58 5.30
CA LYS A 124 -14.34 8.78 5.56
C LYS A 124 -14.98 8.19 4.29
N PHE A 125 -14.30 8.31 3.15
CA PHE A 125 -14.82 7.86 1.86
C PHE A 125 -14.03 6.66 1.37
N ARG A 126 -14.74 5.62 0.93
CA ARG A 126 -14.16 4.54 0.13
C ARG A 126 -14.37 4.84 -1.33
N SER A 127 -13.48 4.36 -2.19
CA SER A 127 -13.71 4.38 -3.62
C SER A 127 -13.87 3.00 -4.24
N SER A 128 -14.54 2.97 -5.37
CA SER A 128 -14.73 1.82 -6.26
C SER A 128 -14.79 2.30 -7.71
N ILE A 129 -14.62 1.39 -8.67
CA ILE A 129 -14.78 1.69 -10.10
C ILE A 129 -16.09 1.08 -10.58
N HIS A 130 -16.90 1.87 -11.26
CA HIS A 130 -18.17 1.48 -11.85
C HIS A 130 -18.09 1.59 -13.38
N PRO A 131 -18.84 0.75 -14.13
CA PRO A 131 -19.17 1.08 -15.51
C PRO A 131 -20.00 2.37 -15.53
N GLY A 132 -19.59 3.33 -16.34
CA GLY A 132 -20.27 4.60 -16.55
C GLY A 132 -21.10 4.65 -17.83
N GLY A 133 -21.84 5.74 -17.99
CA GLY A 133 -22.48 6.09 -19.25
C GLY A 133 -21.46 6.24 -20.39
N ASP A 134 -21.91 6.05 -21.63
CA ASP A 134 -21.11 6.20 -22.85
C ASP A 134 -19.80 5.37 -22.87
N GLY A 135 -19.74 4.30 -22.08
CA GLY A 135 -18.60 3.39 -22.00
C GLY A 135 -17.42 3.89 -21.18
N GLU A 136 -17.63 4.79 -20.22
CA GLU A 136 -16.59 5.25 -19.30
C GLU A 136 -16.33 4.27 -18.16
N ALA A 137 -15.10 4.24 -17.67
CA ALA A 137 -14.82 3.78 -16.32
C ALA A 137 -14.98 4.98 -15.38
N VAL A 138 -15.76 4.83 -14.31
CA VAL A 138 -16.07 5.93 -13.40
C VAL A 138 -15.62 5.57 -12.00
N VAL A 139 -14.83 6.43 -11.37
CA VAL A 139 -14.55 6.30 -9.94
C VAL A 139 -15.77 6.80 -9.16
N CYS A 140 -16.25 5.98 -8.22
CA CYS A 140 -17.25 6.36 -7.24
C CYS A 140 -16.54 6.53 -5.90
N ALA A 141 -16.80 7.65 -5.19
CA ALA A 141 -16.39 7.89 -3.83
C ALA A 141 -17.64 7.99 -2.95
N GLU A 142 -17.76 7.14 -1.94
CA GLU A 142 -18.93 7.13 -1.05
C GLU A 142 -18.54 7.02 0.43
N SER A 143 -19.29 7.72 1.28
CA SER A 143 -19.12 7.68 2.74
C SER A 143 -20.05 6.69 3.45
N GLY A 144 -21.13 6.28 2.78
CA GLY A 144 -22.20 5.48 3.38
C GLY A 144 -23.05 6.24 4.41
N SER A 145 -22.95 7.57 4.47
CA SER A 145 -23.72 8.41 5.40
C SER A 145 -24.06 9.77 4.78
N THR A 146 -25.34 10.09 4.71
CA THR A 146 -25.84 11.39 4.22
C THR A 146 -25.36 12.59 5.05
N ALA A 147 -24.86 12.35 6.27
CA ALA A 147 -24.27 13.37 7.13
C ALA A 147 -22.78 13.62 6.84
N VAL A 148 -22.08 12.70 6.16
CA VAL A 148 -20.66 12.79 5.86
C VAL A 148 -20.51 13.13 4.38
N LYS A 149 -20.31 14.42 4.09
CA LYS A 149 -20.18 14.94 2.74
C LYS A 149 -18.79 15.53 2.49
N ALA A 150 -18.32 15.41 1.26
CA ALA A 150 -17.10 16.05 0.78
C ALA A 150 -17.30 16.54 -0.65
N SER A 151 -16.45 17.46 -1.10
CA SER A 151 -16.46 17.97 -2.48
C SER A 151 -15.10 17.85 -3.16
N SER A 152 -14.07 17.39 -2.46
CA SER A 152 -12.71 17.31 -2.97
C SER A 152 -11.96 16.14 -2.36
N PHE A 153 -11.17 15.46 -3.19
CA PHE A 153 -10.33 14.33 -2.82
C PHE A 153 -8.98 14.46 -3.52
N ALA A 154 -7.89 14.15 -2.83
CA ALA A 154 -6.54 14.18 -3.38
C ALA A 154 -6.16 12.85 -4.06
N ALA A 155 -6.69 11.73 -3.56
CA ALA A 155 -6.25 10.38 -3.88
C ALA A 155 -7.37 9.36 -3.63
N LEU A 156 -8.22 9.14 -4.63
CA LEU A 156 -9.22 8.08 -4.64
C LEU A 156 -8.73 6.84 -5.39
N VAL A 157 -7.93 7.00 -6.45
CA VAL A 157 -7.41 5.86 -7.20
C VAL A 157 -5.90 5.96 -7.30
N TYR A 158 -5.20 4.92 -6.91
CA TYR A 158 -3.79 4.76 -7.20
C TYR A 158 -3.61 4.00 -8.52
N VAL A 159 -2.81 4.56 -9.41
CA VAL A 159 -2.45 3.94 -10.70
C VAL A 159 -1.02 3.45 -10.61
N HIS A 160 -0.74 2.23 -11.09
CA HIS A 160 0.61 1.67 -11.10
C HIS A 160 0.91 0.95 -12.41
N VAL A 161 2.10 1.15 -12.95
CA VAL A 161 2.57 0.53 -14.19
C VAL A 161 3.76 -0.37 -13.89
N SER A 162 3.72 -1.59 -14.40
CA SER A 162 4.83 -2.53 -14.30
C SER A 162 4.84 -3.47 -15.51
N ASP A 163 6.02 -3.90 -15.93
CA ASP A 163 6.22 -4.93 -16.95
C ASP A 163 6.00 -6.35 -16.38
N ASN A 164 5.95 -6.49 -15.05
CA ASN A 164 5.76 -7.75 -14.36
C ASN A 164 4.46 -7.73 -13.52
N PRO A 165 3.42 -8.50 -13.90
CA PRO A 165 2.13 -8.49 -13.21
C PRO A 165 2.21 -9.10 -11.80
N TYR A 166 3.19 -9.95 -11.52
CA TYR A 166 3.39 -10.56 -10.19
C TYR A 166 4.00 -9.57 -9.20
N ASN A 167 4.86 -8.65 -9.67
CA ASN A 167 5.42 -7.60 -8.84
C ASN A 167 4.47 -6.41 -8.68
N LEU A 168 3.71 -6.10 -9.74
CA LEU A 168 2.81 -4.96 -9.82
C LEU A 168 1.92 -4.79 -8.58
N MET A 169 1.27 -5.87 -8.12
CA MET A 169 0.41 -5.81 -6.93
C MET A 169 1.22 -5.46 -5.68
N LYS A 170 2.37 -6.10 -5.49
CA LYS A 170 3.25 -5.85 -4.35
C LYS A 170 3.79 -4.42 -4.35
N GLU A 171 4.24 -3.92 -5.51
CA GLU A 171 4.73 -2.56 -5.67
C GLU A 171 3.62 -1.54 -5.37
N ALA A 172 2.42 -1.76 -5.93
CA ALA A 172 1.30 -0.84 -5.76
C ALA A 172 0.79 -0.77 -4.32
N TYR A 173 0.54 -1.91 -3.67
CA TYR A 173 0.13 -1.93 -2.27
C TYR A 173 1.22 -1.38 -1.34
N THR A 174 2.51 -1.56 -1.66
CA THR A 174 3.59 -0.94 -0.89
C THR A 174 3.55 0.59 -1.00
N ALA A 175 3.32 1.13 -2.20
CA ALA A 175 3.19 2.57 -2.40
C ALA A 175 1.96 3.15 -1.68
N VAL A 176 0.80 2.51 -1.81
CA VAL A 176 -0.43 2.90 -1.11
C VAL A 176 -0.26 2.83 0.40
N ARG A 177 0.37 1.78 0.92
CA ARG A 177 0.68 1.64 2.35
C ARG A 177 1.52 2.80 2.88
N VAL A 178 2.57 3.18 2.14
CA VAL A 178 3.42 4.33 2.51
C VAL A 178 2.63 5.64 2.46
N TYR A 179 1.77 5.82 1.46
CA TYR A 179 0.94 7.01 1.30
C TYR A 179 -0.11 7.15 2.40
N LEU A 180 -0.89 6.10 2.65
CA LEU A 180 -1.95 6.09 3.66
C LEU A 180 -1.40 6.00 5.10
N ASN A 181 -0.12 5.63 5.24
CA ASN A 181 0.50 5.34 6.54
C ASN A 181 -0.28 4.26 7.33
N THR A 182 -0.71 3.21 6.63
CA THR A 182 -1.50 2.09 7.18
C THR A 182 -0.70 0.78 7.19
N PHE A 183 -1.35 -0.31 7.61
CA PHE A 183 -0.77 -1.65 7.69
C PHE A 183 -0.31 -2.19 6.34
#